data_AF-A0A6G3SLR1-F1
#
_entry.id   AF-A0A6G3SLR1-F1
#
_cell.length_a   1.000
_cell.length_b   1.000
_cell.length_c   1.000
_cell.angle_alpha   90.00
_cell.angle_beta   90.00
_cell.angle_gamma   90.00
#
_symmetry.space_group_name_H-M   'P 1'
#
loop_
_entity.id
_entity.type
_entity.pdbx_description
1 polymer ?
#
loop_
_entity_poly.entity_id
_entity_poly.type
_entity_poly.pdbx_seq_one_letter_code
_entity_poly.pdbx_strand_id
1 'polypeptide(L)'
;MATETAMQRRARTLTHGQRLLLRRLAARAAAWVRAGRRDDLDGVAAILGCIVRAALLAAGAYGAWLLIRRWPAVLWVAVPVWCWAAIRAIPAIPKETTERPGKNDEDSEPAPAAEQAPPLPTLQDVREAVSRVGTPHAHLAVLAEALGTTTDRVREVLAEHDIPVEPVRMRGRGSSTGVKVDHFPAPAAPPDGVVAAGQPANNTTVQHHAGGAHITVTPARQEATR
;
A
#
# COMPACT_ATOMS: atom_id res chain seq x y z
N MET A 1 16.37 -22.85 -3.10
CA MET A 1 15.35 -21.99 -3.72
C MET A 1 14.29 -22.88 -4.34
N ALA A 2 13.12 -23.01 -3.71
CA ALA A 2 12.05 -23.88 -4.21
C ALA A 2 11.24 -23.16 -5.29
N THR A 3 11.23 -23.72 -6.50
CA THR A 3 10.36 -23.29 -7.60
C THR A 3 8.90 -23.50 -7.22
N GLU A 4 8.19 -22.42 -6.90
CA GLU A 4 6.72 -22.45 -6.76
C GLU A 4 6.10 -23.00 -8.05
N THR A 5 5.41 -24.14 -7.93
CA THR A 5 4.81 -24.85 -9.05
C THR A 5 3.70 -24.00 -9.69
N ALA A 6 3.54 -24.07 -11.01
CA ALA A 6 2.53 -23.29 -11.75
C ALA A 6 1.10 -23.45 -11.20
N MET A 7 0.83 -24.57 -10.54
CA MET A 7 -0.43 -24.86 -9.86
C MET A 7 -0.67 -23.96 -8.63
N GLN A 8 0.36 -23.67 -7.83
CA GLN A 8 0.26 -22.77 -6.68
C GLN A 8 -0.05 -21.33 -7.11
N ARG A 9 0.45 -20.90 -8.28
CA ARG A 9 0.13 -19.58 -8.85
C ARG A 9 -1.34 -19.47 -9.25
N ARG A 10 -1.89 -20.50 -9.91
CA ARG A 10 -3.30 -20.52 -10.33
C ARG A 10 -4.27 -20.57 -9.14
N ALA A 11 -3.94 -21.32 -8.10
CA ALA A 11 -4.74 -21.36 -6.87
C ALA A 11 -4.81 -19.98 -6.20
N ARG A 12 -3.69 -19.26 -6.12
CA ARG A 12 -3.64 -17.90 -5.56
C ARG A 12 -4.42 -16.87 -6.39
N THR A 13 -4.41 -16.99 -7.72
CA THR A 13 -5.21 -16.08 -8.57
C THR A 13 -6.71 -16.28 -8.39
N LEU A 14 -7.16 -17.52 -8.16
CA LEU A 14 -8.57 -17.82 -7.94
C LEU A 14 -9.08 -17.25 -6.61
N THR A 15 -8.33 -17.44 -5.51
CA THR A 15 -8.72 -16.89 -4.21
C THR A 15 -8.73 -15.36 -4.22
N HIS A 16 -7.79 -14.74 -4.94
CA HIS A 16 -7.75 -13.29 -5.10
C HIS A 16 -8.95 -12.75 -5.90
N GLY A 17 -9.29 -13.39 -7.02
CA GLY A 17 -10.47 -13.04 -7.82
C GLY A 17 -11.79 -13.19 -7.04
N GLN A 18 -11.91 -14.25 -6.24
CA GLN A 18 -13.09 -14.48 -5.39
C GLN A 18 -13.25 -13.38 -4.33
N ARG A 19 -12.16 -12.98 -3.66
CA ARG A 19 -12.20 -11.88 -2.67
C ARG A 19 -12.62 -10.56 -3.31
N LEU A 20 -12.10 -10.24 -4.50
CA LEU A 20 -12.46 -9.00 -5.21
C LEU A 20 -13.93 -8.98 -5.62
N LEU A 21 -14.45 -10.11 -6.13
CA LEU A 21 -15.87 -10.24 -6.48
C LEU A 21 -16.77 -10.06 -5.24
N LEU A 22 -16.44 -10.73 -4.14
CA LEU A 22 -17.19 -10.62 -2.88
C LEU A 22 -17.17 -9.18 -2.35
N ARG A 23 -16.03 -8.49 -2.38
CA ARG A 23 -15.94 -7.08 -1.98
C ARG A 23 -16.83 -6.18 -2.84
N ARG A 24 -16.85 -6.37 -4.16
CA ARG A 24 -17.71 -5.59 -5.07
C ARG A 24 -19.20 -5.87 -4.82
N LEU A 25 -19.57 -7.13 -4.64
CA LEU A 25 -20.95 -7.51 -4.32
C LEU A 25 -21.38 -6.95 -2.97
N ALA A 26 -20.53 -7.04 -1.94
CA ALA A 26 -20.80 -6.50 -0.61
C ALA A 26 -20.93 -4.97 -0.63
N ALA A 27 -20.03 -4.27 -1.33
CA ALA A 27 -20.11 -2.82 -1.48
C ALA A 27 -21.40 -2.38 -2.19
N ARG A 28 -21.80 -3.09 -3.25
CA ARG A 28 -23.04 -2.83 -3.98
C ARG A 28 -24.29 -3.14 -3.15
N ALA A 29 -24.27 -4.24 -2.39
CA ALA A 29 -25.34 -4.59 -1.47
C ALA A 29 -25.47 -3.54 -0.36
N ALA A 30 -24.36 -3.11 0.24
CA ALA A 30 -24.33 -2.06 1.25
C ALA A 30 -24.83 -0.73 0.69
N ALA A 31 -24.41 -0.34 -0.51
CA ALA A 31 -24.90 0.86 -1.18
C ALA A 31 -26.41 0.78 -1.47
N TRP A 32 -26.90 -0.38 -1.91
CA TRP A 32 -28.34 -0.60 -2.14
C TRP A 32 -29.17 -0.55 -0.86
N VAL A 33 -28.65 -1.11 0.24
CA VAL A 33 -29.28 -1.01 1.56
C VAL A 33 -29.30 0.44 2.05
N ARG A 34 -28.18 1.17 1.92
CA ARG A 34 -28.08 2.60 2.30
C ARG A 34 -28.99 3.49 1.46
N ALA A 35 -29.12 3.23 0.16
CA ALA A 35 -30.08 3.92 -0.71
C ALA A 35 -31.55 3.66 -0.33
N GLY A 36 -31.82 2.84 0.68
CA GLY A 36 -33.15 2.61 1.23
C GLY A 36 -33.48 3.53 2.39
N ARG A 37 -32.49 4.27 2.90
CA ARG A 37 -32.71 5.35 3.85
C ARG A 37 -33.44 6.47 3.12
N ARG A 38 -34.67 6.74 3.52
CA ARG A 38 -35.36 7.97 3.16
C ARG A 38 -35.00 8.99 4.21
N ASP A 39 -34.29 10.02 3.81
CA ASP A 39 -33.86 11.10 4.71
C ASP A 39 -35.02 12.08 5.03
N ASP A 40 -36.16 11.94 4.34
CA ASP A 40 -37.36 12.77 4.52
C ASP A 40 -38.28 12.33 5.69
N LEU A 41 -37.97 11.24 6.39
CA LEU A 41 -38.76 10.77 7.52
C LEU A 41 -37.89 10.72 8.78
N ASP A 42 -38.30 11.42 9.84
CA ASP A 42 -37.63 11.37 11.13
C ASP A 42 -37.98 10.09 11.92
N GLY A 43 -37.00 9.55 12.66
CA GLY A 43 -37.20 8.46 13.60
C GLY A 43 -37.17 7.03 13.01
N VAL A 44 -37.94 6.12 13.60
CA VAL A 44 -37.89 4.67 13.33
C VAL A 44 -38.25 4.33 11.87
N ALA A 45 -39.07 5.16 11.23
CA ALA A 45 -39.46 4.98 9.83
C ALA A 45 -38.27 5.07 8.85
N ALA A 46 -37.23 5.86 9.17
CA ALA A 46 -36.01 5.97 8.36
C ALA A 46 -35.22 4.66 8.29
N ILE A 47 -35.20 3.92 9.40
CA ILE A 47 -34.43 2.67 9.55
C ILE A 47 -35.20 1.48 8.97
N LEU A 48 -36.54 1.57 8.92
CA LEU A 48 -37.39 0.49 8.42
C LEU A 48 -37.06 0.11 6.97
N GLY A 49 -36.76 1.09 6.11
CA GLY A 49 -36.35 0.83 4.72
C GLY A 49 -35.05 0.04 4.60
N CYS A 50 -34.08 0.34 5.47
CA CYS A 50 -32.81 -0.39 5.57
C CYS A 50 -33.04 -1.83 6.06
N ILE A 51 -33.84 -1.99 7.12
CA ILE A 51 -34.16 -3.30 7.71
C ILE A 51 -34.88 -4.19 6.70
N VAL A 52 -35.89 -3.67 5.99
CA VAL A 52 -36.64 -4.45 4.98
C VAL A 52 -35.71 -4.92 3.85
N ARG A 53 -34.82 -4.06 3.36
CA ARG A 53 -33.84 -4.44 2.32
C ARG A 53 -32.84 -5.47 2.83
N ALA A 54 -32.35 -5.32 4.05
CA ALA A 54 -31.48 -6.30 4.69
C ALA A 54 -32.20 -7.66 4.88
N ALA A 55 -33.47 -7.63 5.30
CA ALA A 55 -34.31 -8.81 5.44
C ALA A 55 -34.55 -9.51 4.09
N LEU A 56 -34.75 -8.76 3.00
CA LEU A 56 -34.86 -9.32 1.65
C LEU A 56 -33.57 -10.01 1.20
N LEU A 57 -32.40 -9.42 1.48
CA LEU A 57 -31.11 -10.07 1.19
C LEU A 57 -30.94 -11.35 2.01
N ALA A 58 -31.25 -11.32 3.30
CA ALA A 58 -31.18 -12.48 4.17
C ALA A 58 -32.14 -13.59 3.73
N ALA A 59 -33.37 -13.24 3.37
CA ALA A 59 -34.37 -14.17 2.86
C ALA A 59 -33.92 -14.79 1.52
N GLY A 60 -33.34 -14.00 0.62
CA GLY A 60 -32.76 -14.50 -0.63
C GLY A 60 -31.62 -15.48 -0.40
N ALA A 61 -30.69 -15.17 0.51
CA ALA A 61 -29.59 -16.06 0.88
C ALA A 61 -30.09 -17.37 1.52
N TYR A 62 -31.07 -17.27 2.42
CA TYR A 62 -31.70 -18.43 3.04
C TYR A 62 -32.47 -19.30 2.05
N GLY A 63 -33.18 -18.67 1.11
CA GLY A 63 -33.86 -19.36 0.01
C GLY A 63 -32.88 -20.11 -0.89
N ALA A 64 -31.75 -19.49 -1.24
CA ALA A 64 -30.69 -20.16 -1.99
C ALA A 64 -30.11 -21.35 -1.22
N TRP A 65 -29.89 -21.21 0.08
CA TRP A 65 -29.44 -22.31 0.94
C TRP A 65 -30.43 -23.48 0.98
N LEU A 66 -31.73 -23.19 1.15
CA LEU A 66 -32.78 -24.21 1.09
C LEU A 66 -32.84 -24.89 -0.27
N LEU A 67 -32.73 -24.13 -1.36
CA LEU A 67 -32.76 -24.66 -2.71
C LEU A 67 -31.60 -25.62 -2.97
N ILE A 68 -30.38 -25.28 -2.54
CA ILE A 68 -29.21 -26.15 -2.62
C ILE A 68 -29.42 -27.43 -1.82
N ARG A 69 -29.97 -27.32 -0.60
CA ARG A 69 -30.23 -28.47 0.28
C ARG A 69 -31.30 -29.40 -0.29
N ARG A 70 -32.28 -28.83 -0.99
CA ARG A 70 -33.40 -29.55 -1.57
C ARG A 70 -33.04 -30.18 -2.92
N TRP A 71 -32.19 -29.51 -3.72
CA TRP A 71 -31.82 -29.90 -5.08
C TRP A 71 -30.31 -29.76 -5.27
N PRO A 72 -29.51 -30.78 -4.91
CA PRO A 72 -28.05 -30.70 -5.05
C PRO A 72 -27.60 -30.53 -6.51
N ALA A 73 -28.46 -30.90 -7.48
CA ALA A 73 -28.24 -30.65 -8.90
C ALA A 73 -28.02 -29.16 -9.24
N VAL A 74 -28.58 -28.24 -8.44
CA VAL A 74 -28.40 -26.78 -8.64
C VAL A 74 -26.94 -26.36 -8.51
N LEU A 75 -26.14 -27.06 -7.70
CA LEU A 75 -24.69 -26.80 -7.59
C LEU A 75 -23.97 -27.00 -8.92
N TRP A 76 -24.39 -27.97 -9.73
CA TRP A 76 -23.77 -28.25 -11.02
C TRP A 76 -23.95 -27.10 -12.02
N VAL A 77 -24.99 -26.28 -11.88
CA VAL A 77 -25.20 -25.08 -12.71
C VAL A 77 -24.62 -23.85 -12.03
N ALA A 78 -24.75 -23.73 -10.71
CA ALA A 78 -24.27 -22.58 -9.96
C ALA A 78 -22.74 -22.43 -10.03
N VAL A 79 -21.99 -23.54 -9.93
CA VAL A 79 -20.53 -23.54 -9.98
C VAL A 79 -19.98 -23.00 -11.31
N PRO A 80 -20.37 -23.52 -12.50
CA PRO A 80 -19.86 -23.00 -13.77
C PRO A 80 -20.29 -21.56 -14.03
N VAL A 81 -21.52 -21.17 -13.65
CA VAL A 81 -21.97 -19.77 -13.74
C VAL A 81 -21.11 -18.86 -12.87
N TRP A 82 -20.78 -19.29 -11.64
CA TRP A 82 -19.90 -18.53 -10.74
C TRP A 82 -18.48 -18.41 -11.30
N CYS A 83 -17.91 -19.51 -11.83
CA CYS A 83 -16.60 -19.48 -12.48
C CYS A 83 -16.59 -18.54 -13.69
N TRP A 84 -17.63 -18.57 -14.52
CA TRP A 84 -17.77 -17.67 -15.66
C TRP A 84 -17.87 -16.20 -15.23
N ALA A 85 -18.67 -15.91 -14.21
CA ALA A 85 -18.79 -14.57 -13.64
C ALA A 85 -17.46 -14.07 -13.03
N ALA A 86 -16.72 -14.94 -12.34
CA ALA A 86 -15.42 -14.61 -11.76
C ALA A 86 -14.39 -14.27 -12.85
N ILE A 87 -14.34 -15.03 -13.94
CA ILE A 87 -13.45 -14.73 -15.08
C ILE A 87 -13.81 -13.37 -15.70
N ARG A 88 -15.10 -13.09 -15.85
CA ARG A 88 -15.58 -11.85 -16.47
C ARG A 88 -15.41 -10.62 -15.57
N ALA A 89 -15.34 -10.80 -14.25
CA ALA A 89 -15.14 -9.72 -13.29
C ALA A 89 -13.69 -9.22 -13.23
N ILE A 90 -12.73 -10.00 -13.74
CA ILE A 90 -11.35 -9.55 -13.93
C ILE A 90 -11.37 -8.47 -15.02
N PRO A 91 -11.02 -7.22 -14.70
CA PRO A 91 -10.94 -6.17 -15.71
C PRO A 91 -9.98 -6.65 -16.80
N ALA A 92 -10.41 -6.62 -18.06
CA ALA A 92 -9.53 -6.86 -19.18
C ALA A 92 -8.43 -5.79 -19.11
N ILE A 93 -7.24 -6.19 -18.69
CA ILE A 93 -6.05 -5.34 -18.74
C ILE A 93 -5.90 -4.94 -20.21
N PRO A 94 -5.89 -3.64 -20.55
CA PRO A 94 -5.61 -3.20 -21.90
C PRO A 94 -4.35 -3.90 -22.40
N LYS A 95 -4.47 -4.58 -23.55
CA LYS A 95 -3.36 -5.27 -24.20
C LYS A 95 -2.37 -4.23 -24.75
N GLU A 96 -1.64 -3.56 -23.87
CA GLU A 96 -0.32 -3.06 -24.16
C GLU A 96 0.60 -3.51 -23.02
N THR A 97 1.65 -4.22 -23.39
CA THR A 97 2.71 -4.75 -22.52
C THR A 97 2.38 -6.03 -21.77
N THR A 98 2.51 -7.13 -22.51
CA THR A 98 2.87 -8.44 -21.99
C THR A 98 4.19 -8.35 -21.20
N GLU A 99 4.15 -8.30 -19.86
CA GLU A 99 4.95 -9.18 -18.98
C GLU A 99 4.62 -9.04 -17.48
N ARG A 100 4.03 -10.12 -16.97
CA ARG A 100 3.96 -10.63 -15.58
C ARG A 100 3.05 -9.97 -14.52
N PRO A 101 2.40 -10.81 -13.67
CA PRO A 101 1.42 -10.36 -12.69
C PRO A 101 2.13 -9.82 -11.45
N GLY A 102 1.98 -8.52 -11.22
CA GLY A 102 2.35 -7.86 -9.97
C GLY A 102 1.45 -8.36 -8.84
N LYS A 103 2.09 -9.02 -7.89
CA LYS A 103 1.58 -9.48 -6.60
C LYS A 103 1.50 -8.27 -5.65
N ASN A 104 0.54 -8.29 -4.74
CA ASN A 104 0.39 -7.47 -3.53
C ASN A 104 -0.56 -6.26 -3.63
N ASP A 105 -1.86 -6.54 -3.47
CA ASP A 105 -2.70 -5.76 -2.56
C ASP A 105 -2.94 -6.68 -1.34
N GLU A 106 -2.03 -6.60 -0.38
CA GLU A 106 -2.10 -7.29 0.91
C GLU A 106 -3.09 -6.59 1.85
N ASP A 107 -3.92 -7.42 2.48
CA ASP A 107 -4.47 -7.31 3.83
C ASP A 107 -4.88 -5.92 4.36
N SER A 108 -6.19 -5.70 4.31
CA SER A 108 -6.86 -5.04 5.43
C SER A 108 -7.52 -6.14 6.26
N GLU A 109 -6.84 -6.57 7.30
CA GLU A 109 -7.44 -7.25 8.46
C GLU A 109 -8.49 -6.31 9.08
N PRO A 110 -9.62 -6.79 9.61
CA PRO A 110 -10.52 -5.94 10.37
C PRO A 110 -9.87 -5.59 11.71
N ALA A 111 -9.49 -4.32 11.87
CA ALA A 111 -8.96 -3.81 13.12
C ALA A 111 -9.99 -3.96 14.27
N PRO A 112 -9.57 -4.41 15.47
CA PRO A 112 -10.37 -4.29 16.66
C PRO A 112 -10.50 -2.82 17.07
N ALA A 113 -11.60 -2.55 17.77
CA ALA A 113 -11.97 -1.36 18.53
C ALA A 113 -10.96 -0.20 18.61
N ALA A 114 -11.43 0.98 18.18
CA ALA A 114 -11.06 2.33 18.59
C ALA A 114 -9.98 2.47 19.69
N GLU A 115 -8.72 2.41 19.29
CA GLU A 115 -7.62 3.05 20.00
C GLU A 115 -7.17 4.25 19.15
N GLN A 116 -6.93 5.37 19.83
CA GLN A 116 -6.69 6.69 19.24
C GLN A 116 -5.69 6.61 18.08
N ALA A 117 -6.11 7.10 16.91
CA ALA A 117 -5.24 7.15 15.73
C ALA A 117 -3.92 7.85 16.10
N PRO A 118 -2.76 7.23 15.84
CA PRO A 118 -1.48 7.91 16.03
C PRO A 118 -1.46 9.18 15.17
N PRO A 119 -0.79 10.24 15.62
CA PRO A 119 -0.67 11.48 14.86
C PRO A 119 -0.14 11.19 13.46
N LEU A 120 -0.67 11.90 12.46
CA LEU A 120 -0.22 11.77 11.08
C LEU A 120 1.31 11.95 11.02
N PRO A 121 2.05 11.07 10.32
CA PRO A 121 3.48 11.22 10.15
C PRO A 121 3.76 12.54 9.44
N THR A 122 4.72 13.30 9.92
CA THR A 122 5.08 14.58 9.29
C THR A 122 5.86 14.34 8.00
N LEU A 123 5.88 15.32 7.10
CA LEU A 123 6.69 15.23 5.87
C LEU A 123 8.19 15.04 6.15
N GLN A 124 8.68 15.48 7.31
CA GLN A 124 10.06 15.24 7.73
C GLN A 124 10.31 13.76 8.01
N ASP A 125 9.38 13.08 8.68
CA ASP A 125 9.46 11.64 8.96
C ASP A 125 9.45 10.83 7.65
N VAL A 126 8.60 11.23 6.70
CA VAL A 126 8.53 10.62 5.37
C VAL A 126 9.85 10.79 4.61
N ARG A 127 10.46 11.99 4.67
CA ARG A 127 11.74 12.27 4.02
C ARG A 127 12.88 11.45 4.63
N GLU A 128 12.95 11.36 5.95
CA GLU A 128 13.94 10.54 6.66
C GLU A 128 13.76 9.06 6.34
N ALA A 129 12.52 8.58 6.27
CA ALA A 129 12.23 7.22 5.86
C ALA A 129 12.68 6.94 4.41
N VAL A 130 12.47 7.88 3.47
CA VAL A 130 12.96 7.77 2.08
C VAL A 130 14.49 7.69 2.03
N SER A 131 15.19 8.57 2.76
CA SER A 131 16.66 8.60 2.75
C SER A 131 17.26 7.32 3.35
N ARG A 132 16.61 6.73 4.36
CA ARG A 132 17.02 5.48 5.00
C ARG A 132 16.74 4.23 4.17
N VAL A 133 15.59 4.19 3.48
CA VAL A 133 15.09 2.98 2.79
C VAL A 133 15.74 2.77 1.41
N GLY A 134 16.15 3.83 0.72
CA GLY A 134 16.91 3.66 -0.51
C GLY A 134 16.88 4.88 -1.41
N THR A 135 17.96 5.64 -1.43
CA THR A 135 18.28 6.56 -2.52
C THR A 135 18.53 5.77 -3.81
N PRO A 136 17.88 6.10 -4.95
CA PRO A 136 17.07 7.31 -5.22
C PRO A 136 15.54 7.13 -5.14
N HIS A 137 15.04 5.94 -4.78
CA HIS A 137 13.63 5.61 -4.88
C HIS A 137 13.12 4.66 -3.79
N ALA A 138 12.00 5.01 -3.15
CA ALA A 138 11.37 4.19 -2.13
C ALA A 138 9.96 3.76 -2.56
N HIS A 139 9.65 2.46 -2.42
CA HIS A 139 8.30 1.93 -2.61
C HIS A 139 7.41 2.34 -1.42
N LEU A 140 6.14 2.68 -1.68
CA LEU A 140 5.21 3.11 -0.63
C LEU A 140 5.03 2.07 0.49
N ALA A 141 5.05 0.78 0.15
CA ALA A 141 4.93 -0.30 1.13
C ALA A 141 6.11 -0.32 2.12
N VAL A 142 7.34 -0.11 1.62
CA VAL A 142 8.54 -0.10 2.47
C VAL A 142 8.60 1.18 3.31
N LEU A 143 8.11 2.28 2.76
CA LEU A 143 7.90 3.55 3.47
C LEU A 143 6.88 3.40 4.62
N ALA A 144 5.74 2.78 4.35
CA ALA A 144 4.69 2.54 5.33
C ALA A 144 5.20 1.65 6.47
N GLU A 145 5.93 0.59 6.16
CA GLU A 145 6.59 -0.29 7.14
C GLU A 145 7.63 0.48 7.98
N ALA A 146 8.48 1.27 7.34
CA ALA A 146 9.49 2.08 8.02
C ALA A 146 8.92 3.16 8.94
N LEU A 147 7.70 3.61 8.68
CA LEU A 147 6.96 4.61 9.45
C LEU A 147 5.95 4.00 10.44
N GLY A 148 5.79 2.67 10.44
CA GLY A 148 4.76 1.99 11.25
C GLY A 148 3.34 2.42 10.90
N THR A 149 3.07 2.79 9.65
CA THR A 149 1.77 3.31 9.20
C THR A 149 1.25 2.53 7.97
N THR A 150 0.11 2.95 7.43
CA THR A 150 -0.47 2.34 6.22
C THR A 150 -0.07 3.09 4.96
N THR A 151 -0.06 2.38 3.82
CA THR A 151 0.25 2.98 2.50
C THR A 151 -0.71 4.11 2.12
N ASP A 152 -1.97 4.03 2.55
CA ASP A 152 -2.98 5.06 2.32
C ASP A 152 -2.65 6.36 3.07
N ARG A 153 -2.15 6.26 4.31
CA ARG A 153 -1.70 7.42 5.10
C ARG A 153 -0.47 8.08 4.50
N VAL A 154 0.48 7.27 4.00
CA VAL A 154 1.65 7.83 3.29
C VAL A 154 1.19 8.55 2.00
N ARG A 155 0.20 8.00 1.28
CA ARG A 155 -0.37 8.64 0.09
C ARG A 155 -1.11 9.94 0.42
N GLU A 156 -1.84 9.98 1.52
CA GLU A 156 -2.54 11.17 2.01
C GLU A 156 -1.55 12.31 2.28
N VAL A 157 -0.46 12.04 3.01
CA VAL A 157 0.58 13.03 3.29
C VAL A 157 1.30 13.48 2.01
N LEU A 158 1.59 12.57 1.07
CA LEU A 158 2.20 12.94 -0.20
C LEU A 158 1.28 13.81 -1.06
N ALA A 159 -0.03 13.53 -1.05
CA ALA A 159 -1.02 14.33 -1.76
C ALA A 159 -1.20 15.72 -1.15
N GLU A 160 -1.17 15.85 0.18
CA GLU A 160 -1.24 17.14 0.89
C GLU A 160 -0.06 18.07 0.52
N HIS A 161 1.08 17.49 0.17
CA HIS A 161 2.28 18.22 -0.21
C HIS A 161 2.56 18.25 -1.72
N ASP A 162 1.58 17.89 -2.55
CA ASP A 162 1.67 17.86 -4.01
C ASP A 162 2.85 17.02 -4.56
N ILE A 163 3.25 15.96 -3.84
CA ILE A 163 4.36 15.08 -4.23
C ILE A 163 3.81 13.94 -5.11
N PRO A 164 4.22 13.84 -6.39
CA PRO A 164 3.70 12.82 -7.30
C PRO A 164 4.14 11.41 -6.89
N VAL A 165 3.19 10.48 -6.96
CA VAL A 165 3.40 9.04 -6.75
C VAL A 165 3.50 8.36 -8.12
N GLU A 166 4.69 7.86 -8.44
CA GLU A 166 4.99 7.26 -9.75
C GLU A 166 5.31 5.76 -9.62
N PRO A 167 5.21 4.99 -10.71
CA PRO A 167 5.74 3.63 -10.74
C PRO A 167 7.28 3.67 -10.70
N VAL A 168 7.87 3.10 -9.66
CA VAL A 168 9.32 3.06 -9.48
C VAL A 168 9.86 1.64 -9.41
N ARG A 169 11.08 1.42 -9.92
CA ARG A 169 11.78 0.14 -9.89
C ARG A 169 12.91 0.20 -8.86
N MET A 170 12.77 -0.51 -7.75
CA MET A 170 13.91 -0.86 -6.91
C MET A 170 14.69 -2.05 -7.50
N ARG A 171 16.02 -1.99 -7.39
CA ARG A 171 16.90 -3.07 -7.85
C ARG A 171 16.53 -4.39 -7.18
N GLY A 172 16.18 -5.41 -7.96
CA GLY A 172 15.83 -6.75 -7.45
C GLY A 172 14.35 -6.96 -7.03
N ARG A 173 13.49 -5.93 -7.12
CA ARG A 173 12.03 -6.07 -7.04
C ARG A 173 11.39 -5.58 -8.35
N GLY A 174 10.17 -6.06 -8.64
CA GLY A 174 9.38 -5.55 -9.77
C GLY A 174 9.04 -4.07 -9.59
N SER A 175 8.55 -3.41 -10.66
CA SER A 175 8.06 -2.04 -10.55
C SER A 175 6.90 -1.98 -9.56
N SER A 176 7.01 -1.11 -8.56
CA SER A 176 5.98 -0.86 -7.55
C SER A 176 5.74 0.64 -7.47
N THR A 177 4.55 1.03 -7.01
CA THR A 177 4.24 2.43 -6.74
C THR A 177 5.17 2.96 -5.64
N GLY A 178 5.82 4.10 -5.91
CA GLY A 178 6.82 4.69 -5.04
C GLY A 178 6.98 6.19 -5.28
N VAL A 179 7.93 6.78 -4.55
CA VAL A 179 8.27 8.19 -4.67
C VAL A 179 9.75 8.30 -4.98
N LYS A 180 10.09 9.23 -5.89
CA LYS A 180 11.48 9.58 -6.19
C LYS A 180 11.93 10.68 -5.24
N VAL A 181 13.19 10.62 -4.81
CA VAL A 181 13.81 11.62 -3.94
C VAL A 181 13.72 13.03 -4.55
N ASP A 182 13.81 13.14 -5.87
CA ASP A 182 13.78 14.42 -6.61
C ASP A 182 12.45 15.18 -6.48
N HIS A 183 11.38 14.53 -6.04
CA HIS A 183 10.07 15.17 -5.86
C HIS A 183 9.90 15.84 -4.49
N PHE A 184 10.85 15.67 -3.57
CA PHE A 184 10.77 16.35 -2.28
C PHE A 184 11.33 17.77 -2.40
N PRO A 185 10.61 18.81 -1.91
CA PRO A 185 11.11 20.18 -1.94
C PRO A 185 12.42 20.28 -1.13
N ALA A 186 13.42 21.02 -1.61
CA ALA A 186 14.66 21.21 -0.86
C ALA A 186 14.34 21.69 0.57
N PRO A 187 15.01 21.15 1.62
CA PRO A 187 14.79 21.64 2.97
C PRO A 187 15.03 23.16 2.98
N ALA A 188 14.12 23.91 3.61
CA ALA A 188 14.32 25.33 3.82
C ALA A 188 15.71 25.51 4.48
N ALA A 189 16.54 26.38 3.89
CA ALA A 189 17.86 26.65 4.41
C ALA A 189 17.74 26.99 5.91
N PRO A 190 18.61 26.43 6.77
CA PRO A 190 18.64 26.86 8.16
C PRO A 190 18.83 28.38 8.17
N PRO A 191 18.11 29.13 9.03
CA PRO A 191 18.36 30.56 9.16
C PRO A 191 19.86 30.74 9.43
N ASP A 192 20.50 31.64 8.67
CA ASP A 192 21.93 31.95 8.73
C ASP A 192 22.41 31.84 10.18
N GLY A 193 23.18 30.78 10.44
CA GLY A 193 23.70 30.51 11.76
C GLY A 193 24.52 31.70 12.19
N VAL A 194 24.10 32.35 13.27
CA VAL A 194 24.94 33.30 13.99
C VAL A 194 26.21 32.55 14.38
N VAL A 195 27.27 32.80 13.63
CA VAL A 195 28.61 32.29 13.94
C VAL A 195 29.01 32.94 15.26
N ALA A 196 28.91 32.19 16.35
CA ALA A 196 29.59 32.55 17.58
C ALA A 196 31.09 32.61 17.27
N ALA A 197 31.70 33.77 17.50
CA ALA A 197 33.12 33.99 17.32
C ALA A 197 33.91 32.99 18.19
N GLY A 198 34.63 32.06 17.58
CA GLY A 198 35.57 31.19 18.29
C GLY A 198 35.73 29.76 17.77
N GLN A 199 34.90 29.28 16.84
CA GLN A 199 35.03 27.90 16.34
C GLN A 199 35.88 27.84 15.06
N PRO A 200 37.04 27.14 15.04
CA PRO A 200 37.84 27.01 13.84
C PRO A 200 37.12 26.16 12.79
N ALA A 201 36.92 26.74 11.61
CA ALA A 201 36.30 26.11 10.46
C ALA A 201 37.18 24.97 9.92
N ASN A 202 36.87 23.72 10.26
CA ASN A 202 37.50 22.55 9.67
C ASN A 202 36.64 22.02 8.50
N ASN A 203 36.66 22.73 7.37
CA ASN A 203 36.15 22.22 6.09
C ASN A 203 37.28 21.49 5.35
N THR A 204 37.56 20.26 5.74
CA THR A 204 38.43 19.37 4.95
C THR A 204 37.63 18.86 3.76
N THR A 205 37.82 19.48 2.60
CA THR A 205 37.27 19.01 1.31
C THR A 205 38.16 17.88 0.80
N VAL A 206 37.67 16.63 0.85
CA VAL A 206 38.38 15.48 0.27
C VAL A 206 38.04 15.38 -1.22
N GLN A 207 38.96 15.79 -2.08
CA GLN A 207 38.89 15.51 -3.53
C GLN A 207 39.33 14.06 -3.78
N HIS A 208 38.42 13.20 -4.21
CA HIS A 208 38.75 11.87 -4.70
C HIS A 208 39.18 11.95 -6.18
N HIS A 209 40.49 11.81 -6.44
CA HIS A 209 40.99 11.53 -7.77
C HIS A 209 40.85 10.04 -8.11
N ALA A 210 40.24 9.74 -9.26
CA ALA A 210 40.15 8.40 -9.83
C ALA A 210 41.51 7.98 -10.42
N GLY A 211 42.40 7.50 -9.57
CA GLY A 211 43.67 6.91 -9.97
C GLY A 211 44.27 6.23 -8.76
N GLY A 212 44.39 4.90 -8.80
CA GLY A 212 44.80 4.08 -7.67
C GLY A 212 46.08 4.62 -7.01
N ALA A 213 45.94 5.13 -5.79
CA ALA A 213 47.04 5.57 -4.97
C ALA A 213 47.21 4.60 -3.80
N HIS A 214 48.39 3.98 -3.74
CA HIS A 214 48.89 3.28 -2.56
C HIS A 214 48.88 4.24 -1.36
N ILE A 215 48.10 3.92 -0.34
CA ILE A 215 48.14 4.64 0.93
C ILE A 215 49.27 4.03 1.76
N THR A 216 50.44 4.69 1.74
CA THR A 216 51.51 4.39 2.69
C THR A 216 51.22 5.18 3.97
N VAL A 217 50.68 4.50 4.98
CA VAL A 217 50.47 5.10 6.31
C VAL A 217 51.82 5.13 7.03
N THR A 218 52.43 6.31 7.13
CA THR A 218 53.60 6.55 8.00
C THR A 218 53.11 6.70 9.44
N PRO A 219 53.48 5.80 10.37
CA PRO A 219 53.11 5.96 11.77
C PRO A 219 53.85 7.17 12.38
N ALA A 220 53.13 7.89 13.23
CA ALA A 220 53.64 9.06 13.94
C ALA A 220 54.81 8.68 14.87
N ARG A 221 55.88 9.46 14.76
CA ARG A 221 57.07 9.40 15.61
C ARG A 221 56.65 9.64 17.06
N GLN A 222 56.75 8.61 17.91
CA GLN A 222 56.58 8.76 19.35
C GLN A 222 57.79 9.52 19.91
N GLU A 223 57.56 10.74 20.38
CA GLU A 223 58.54 11.47 21.18
C GLU A 223 58.53 10.89 22.60
N ALA A 224 59.66 10.31 23.00
CA ALA A 224 59.89 9.81 24.34
C ALA A 224 60.18 10.99 25.27
N THR A 225 59.22 11.32 26.14
CA THR A 225 59.44 12.18 27.30
C THR A 225 60.24 11.43 28.37
N ARG A 226 61.35 12.04 28.79
CA ARG A 226 62.17 11.68 29.95
C ARG A 226 61.59 12.26 31.23
#